data_AF-A0AAD9LRQ5-F1
#
_entry.id   AF-A0AAD9LRQ5-F1
#
_cell.length_a   1.000
_cell.length_b   1.000
_cell.length_c   1.000
_cell.angle_alpha   90.00
_cell.angle_beta   90.00
_cell.angle_gamma   90.00
#
_symmetry.space_group_name_H-M   'P 1'
#
loop_
_entity.id
_entity.type
_entity.pdbx_description
1 polymer ?
#
loop_
_entity_poly.entity_id
_entity_poly.type
_entity_poly.pdbx_seq_one_letter_code
_entity_poly.pdbx_strand_id
1 'polypeptide(L)'
;MLVMKPFGYVLALLAVHSVSAATNNCTSWSERYQTDLEGVCVCSESTCDTVYNGHLHLSSNEAGVFSTSKAGDRLTFSTVKVENTVNAAADFTIDTSTTYQSIIGFGGAFTDSSAINLYQLDSGLQEALVNAYFGDDGLQYTIGRIPIGSTDFSLTIYSYNDVEGDLAMENFSIDMDKDKKIPFIQRAMSASSRDIKFYASSWAPPAWMTTENTTINCAVQGYPGGEYWEALALYYSKFVSAYKEEGIPVWAMTTQNEPTKQFSFKYWQSLRFNVTTERDFIKRDLGPRMKADHPDLKIIMMDDQKDLLLDWDATLLDADSAQYVSGAGVHWYKDLDFLVDTAGNFADLETFHKAYPDLFILATEACEGYLIDGIVTGAGPTLQNPTFAWQRAQIYARDIIGDLAHYASGWTDWNLVLNTTGGPTWIDNLIDSPILIDEVGGAEFYKQPMFYAMGHFSKFLPADSVRVALTTSSSASSTLSKVDSVAFLTPDEQVVLILSNRDSSAHDITLSLSSQKLSTKVTLDALSIKTIVIGEGSGNSSSSSVSSSSSGSTSTVTVTPSTTTATPETSTAASSATETAEPTTPDNNSC
;
A
#
# COMPACT_ATOMS: atom_id res chain seq x y z
N MET A 1 40.03 54.87 -37.93
CA MET A 1 38.95 55.32 -37.03
C MET A 1 38.38 54.07 -36.38
N LEU A 2 38.59 53.91 -35.07
CA LEU A 2 37.93 52.89 -34.25
C LEU A 2 36.42 53.06 -34.35
N VAL A 3 35.68 52.00 -34.62
CA VAL A 3 34.24 51.95 -34.36
C VAL A 3 33.97 50.70 -33.52
N MET A 4 33.59 50.97 -32.27
CA MET A 4 33.30 50.01 -31.21
C MET A 4 32.07 49.17 -31.54
N LYS A 5 32.15 47.86 -31.29
CA LYS A 5 30.97 46.97 -31.22
C LYS A 5 30.26 47.21 -29.87
N PRO A 6 28.91 47.30 -29.83
CA PRO A 6 28.20 47.30 -28.57
C PRO A 6 28.09 45.87 -28.03
N PHE A 7 28.55 45.67 -26.79
CA PHE A 7 28.21 44.52 -25.97
C PHE A 7 26.73 44.59 -25.62
N GLY A 8 25.92 43.65 -26.11
CA GLY A 8 24.57 43.42 -25.62
C GLY A 8 24.64 42.62 -24.33
N TYR A 9 24.32 43.25 -23.20
CA TYR A 9 24.03 42.55 -21.96
C TYR A 9 22.69 41.81 -22.13
N VAL A 10 22.74 40.48 -22.16
CA VAL A 10 21.55 39.65 -21.96
C VAL A 10 21.28 39.65 -20.45
N LEU A 11 20.32 40.48 -20.03
CA LEU A 11 19.78 40.45 -18.68
C LEU A 11 18.90 39.20 -18.58
N ALA A 12 19.42 38.13 -17.99
CA ALA A 12 18.59 37.00 -17.58
C ALA A 12 17.68 37.47 -16.43
N LEU A 13 16.43 37.82 -16.77
CA LEU A 13 15.36 37.98 -15.79
C LEU A 13 15.06 36.61 -15.19
N LEU A 14 15.74 36.29 -14.09
CA LEU A 14 15.27 35.30 -13.12
C LEU A 14 13.99 35.87 -12.50
N ALA A 15 12.86 35.60 -13.15
CA ALA A 15 11.55 35.75 -12.53
C ALA A 15 11.45 34.67 -11.45
N VAL A 16 11.89 35.02 -10.24
CA VAL A 16 11.53 34.31 -9.02
C VAL A 16 10.02 34.52 -8.87
N HIS A 17 9.23 33.61 -9.43
CA HIS A 17 7.84 33.48 -9.07
C HIS A 17 7.84 32.93 -7.65
N SER A 18 7.83 33.84 -6.67
CA SER A 18 7.32 33.51 -5.35
C SER A 18 5.84 33.20 -5.52
N VAL A 19 5.54 31.94 -5.85
CA VAL A 19 4.19 31.40 -5.67
C VAL A 19 3.99 31.44 -4.16
N SER A 20 3.22 32.40 -3.67
CA SER A 20 2.61 32.22 -2.36
C SER A 20 1.76 30.96 -2.51
N ALA A 21 2.09 29.89 -1.80
CA ALA A 21 1.22 28.74 -1.67
C ALA A 21 -0.08 29.24 -1.03
N ALA A 22 -1.03 29.66 -1.87
CA ALA A 22 -2.42 29.75 -1.46
C ALA A 22 -2.81 28.30 -1.18
N THR A 23 -2.92 27.96 0.10
CA THR A 23 -3.58 26.72 0.50
C THR A 23 -5.00 26.81 -0.04
N ASN A 24 -5.27 26.17 -1.17
CA ASN A 24 -6.62 26.07 -1.68
C ASN A 24 -7.37 25.17 -0.71
N ASN A 25 -8.29 25.75 0.04
CA ASN A 25 -9.13 24.97 0.95
C ASN A 25 -10.08 24.10 0.12
N CYS A 26 -10.42 22.93 0.64
CA CYS A 26 -11.45 22.05 0.08
C CYS A 26 -12.75 22.83 -0.23
N THR A 27 -13.27 22.67 -1.44
CA THR A 27 -14.57 23.18 -1.87
C THR A 27 -15.52 22.03 -2.14
N SER A 28 -16.74 22.07 -1.63
CA SER A 28 -17.77 21.03 -1.85
C SER A 28 -18.65 21.26 -3.07
N TRP A 29 -18.66 22.47 -3.63
CA TRP A 29 -19.54 22.83 -4.74
C TRP A 29 -19.12 22.10 -6.03
N SER A 30 -20.07 21.39 -6.64
CA SER A 30 -19.90 20.78 -7.97
C SER A 30 -20.76 21.50 -9.00
N GLU A 31 -20.14 21.94 -10.09
CA GLU A 31 -20.82 22.48 -11.26
C GLU A 31 -21.58 21.39 -12.01
N ARG A 32 -21.12 20.14 -12.02
CA ARG A 32 -21.87 19.03 -12.63
C ARG A 32 -23.22 18.82 -11.96
N TYR A 33 -23.24 18.79 -10.62
CA TYR A 33 -24.46 18.47 -9.85
C TYR A 33 -25.23 19.70 -9.40
N GLN A 34 -24.67 20.91 -9.53
CA GLN A 34 -25.26 22.18 -9.09
C GLN A 34 -25.66 22.15 -7.60
N THR A 35 -24.81 21.54 -6.77
CA THR A 35 -25.01 21.40 -5.32
C THR A 35 -23.67 21.23 -4.60
N ASP A 36 -23.67 21.49 -3.30
CA ASP A 36 -22.59 21.06 -2.41
C ASP A 36 -22.63 19.55 -2.19
N LEU A 37 -21.52 18.88 -2.47
CA LEU A 37 -21.26 17.49 -2.13
C LEU A 37 -20.65 17.44 -0.73
N GLU A 38 -21.50 17.39 0.29
CA GLU A 38 -21.07 17.46 1.68
C GLU A 38 -19.99 16.40 1.99
N GLY A 39 -18.89 16.86 2.55
CA GLY A 39 -17.76 16.02 2.91
C GLY A 39 -16.87 15.54 1.75
N VAL A 40 -17.14 15.96 0.53
CA VAL A 40 -16.30 15.69 -0.64
C VAL A 40 -15.58 16.98 -1.02
N CYS A 41 -14.34 16.86 -1.50
CA CYS A 41 -13.63 17.99 -2.08
C CYS A 41 -13.65 17.86 -3.60
N VAL A 42 -14.23 18.86 -4.26
CA VAL A 42 -14.35 18.98 -5.70
C VAL A 42 -13.12 19.68 -6.23
N CYS A 43 -12.44 19.03 -7.18
CA CYS A 43 -11.33 19.57 -7.91
C CYS A 43 -11.75 19.87 -9.36
N SER A 44 -11.50 21.10 -9.80
CA SER A 44 -11.68 21.60 -11.16
C SER A 44 -10.41 22.35 -11.60
N GLU A 45 -10.35 22.82 -12.85
CA GLU A 45 -9.24 23.67 -13.33
C GLU A 45 -9.03 24.94 -12.48
N SER A 46 -10.05 25.39 -11.76
CA SER A 46 -10.00 26.61 -10.96
C SER A 46 -9.63 26.39 -9.48
N THR A 47 -9.88 25.20 -8.95
CA THR A 47 -9.72 24.90 -7.52
C THR A 47 -9.44 23.43 -7.33
N CYS A 48 -8.45 23.11 -6.50
CA CYS A 48 -8.25 21.77 -5.96
C CYS A 48 -7.42 21.94 -4.69
N ASP A 49 -7.81 21.24 -3.63
CA ASP A 49 -7.07 21.26 -2.38
C ASP A 49 -5.73 20.53 -2.49
N THR A 50 -4.81 20.88 -1.62
CA THR A 50 -3.46 20.31 -1.56
C THR A 50 -3.08 20.02 -0.11
N VAL A 51 -2.26 19.00 0.11
CA VAL A 51 -1.72 18.64 1.43
C VAL A 51 -0.27 19.12 1.51
N TYR A 52 -0.08 20.36 1.96
CA TYR A 52 1.22 21.05 1.94
C TYR A 52 2.27 20.43 2.87
N ASN A 53 3.48 20.21 2.34
CA ASN A 53 4.60 19.59 3.09
C ASN A 53 5.25 20.49 4.17
N GLY A 54 5.08 21.81 4.11
CA GLY A 54 5.80 22.72 5.01
C GLY A 54 5.41 22.60 6.49
N HIS A 55 4.44 21.76 6.83
CA HIS A 55 4.02 21.46 8.19
C HIS A 55 4.57 20.14 8.74
N LEU A 56 5.34 19.39 7.94
CA LEU A 56 5.95 18.13 8.38
C LEU A 56 7.15 18.35 9.30
N HIS A 57 7.79 19.52 9.25
CA HIS A 57 8.90 19.87 10.16
C HIS A 57 8.48 20.98 11.11
N LEU A 58 8.53 20.70 12.42
CA LEU A 58 8.01 21.58 13.48
C LEU A 58 9.11 21.93 14.48
N SER A 59 8.90 23.01 15.24
CA SER A 59 9.79 23.37 16.34
C SER A 59 9.67 22.39 17.50
N SER A 60 10.74 22.24 18.28
CA SER A 60 10.83 21.24 19.37
C SER A 60 9.85 21.44 20.54
N ASN A 61 9.06 22.51 20.55
CA ASN A 61 8.07 22.84 21.59
C ASN A 61 6.63 22.73 21.11
N GLU A 62 6.41 22.27 19.88
CA GLU A 62 5.10 22.12 19.27
C GLU A 62 4.95 20.72 18.66
N ALA A 63 3.71 20.21 18.70
CA ALA A 63 3.31 19.03 17.94
C ALA A 63 2.31 19.46 16.88
N GLY A 64 2.44 18.91 15.68
CA GLY A 64 1.54 19.13 14.57
C GLY A 64 0.35 18.22 14.70
N VAL A 65 -0.83 18.73 14.42
CA VAL A 65 -2.06 17.98 14.43
C VAL A 65 -2.75 18.18 13.10
N PHE A 66 -2.85 17.10 12.33
CA PHE A 66 -3.58 17.03 11.07
C PHE A 66 -4.91 16.35 11.34
N SER A 67 -6.03 17.00 10.98
CA SER A 67 -7.38 16.56 11.29
C SER A 67 -8.18 16.27 10.02
N THR A 68 -8.87 15.14 9.99
CA THR A 68 -9.96 14.89 9.06
C THR A 68 -11.20 14.52 9.87
N SER A 69 -12.35 15.15 9.61
CA SER A 69 -13.56 14.94 10.42
C SER A 69 -14.83 14.91 9.58
N LYS A 70 -15.87 14.26 10.10
CA LYS A 70 -17.22 14.31 9.49
C LYS A 70 -17.71 15.75 9.37
N ALA A 71 -17.32 16.62 10.30
CA ALA A 71 -17.70 18.03 10.31
C ALA A 71 -17.07 18.87 9.19
N GLY A 72 -16.03 18.37 8.51
CA GLY A 72 -15.49 19.00 7.30
C GLY A 72 -13.98 19.20 7.28
N ASP A 73 -13.23 18.83 8.33
CA ASP A 73 -11.77 18.94 8.27
C ASP A 73 -11.17 17.98 7.24
N ARG A 74 -10.16 18.41 6.49
CA ARG A 74 -9.56 17.62 5.39
C ARG A 74 -8.05 17.77 5.47
N LEU A 75 -7.43 16.90 6.27
CA LEU A 75 -6.02 17.02 6.69
C LEU A 75 -5.67 18.45 7.18
N THR A 76 -6.62 19.10 7.85
CA THR A 76 -6.48 20.46 8.38
C THR A 76 -5.35 20.50 9.40
N PHE A 77 -4.37 21.37 9.20
CA PHE A 77 -3.21 21.52 10.08
C PHE A 77 -3.48 22.49 11.23
N SER A 78 -2.99 22.12 12.42
CA SER A 78 -2.91 22.97 13.61
C SER A 78 -1.72 22.55 14.47
N THR A 79 -1.38 23.33 15.50
CA THR A 79 -0.34 22.95 16.47
C THR A 79 -0.87 22.92 17.90
N VAL A 80 -0.28 22.05 18.71
CA VAL A 80 -0.47 22.00 20.17
C VAL A 80 0.87 22.13 20.88
N LYS A 81 0.84 22.65 22.10
CA LYS A 81 2.07 22.82 22.90
C LYS A 81 2.57 21.48 23.42
N VAL A 82 3.88 21.31 23.39
CA VAL A 82 4.57 20.18 24.02
C VAL A 82 5.24 20.65 25.31
N GLU A 83 4.99 19.92 26.40
CA GLU A 83 5.58 20.17 27.71
C GLU A 83 6.73 19.18 27.97
N ASN A 84 7.87 19.68 28.49
CA ASN A 84 9.04 18.88 28.85
C ASN A 84 8.84 18.17 30.21
N THR A 85 7.80 17.35 30.31
CA THR A 85 7.53 16.50 31.45
C THR A 85 7.04 15.14 31.01
N VAL A 86 7.34 14.10 31.80
CA VAL A 86 6.68 12.80 31.69
C VAL A 86 5.32 12.90 32.37
N ASN A 87 4.27 12.38 31.73
CA ASN A 87 2.98 12.19 32.36
C ASN A 87 2.68 10.69 32.46
N ALA A 88 3.02 10.08 33.60
CA ALA A 88 2.77 8.66 33.85
C ALA A 88 1.27 8.30 33.96
N ALA A 89 0.39 9.30 34.08
CA ALA A 89 -1.05 9.14 34.07
C ALA A 89 -1.67 9.54 32.71
N ALA A 90 -0.86 9.65 31.65
CA ALA A 90 -1.35 9.96 30.32
C ALA A 90 -2.28 8.86 29.78
N ASP A 91 -3.26 9.25 28.98
CA ASP A 91 -4.20 8.33 28.34
C ASP A 91 -3.48 7.41 27.37
N PHE A 92 -2.53 7.95 26.60
CA PHE A 92 -1.62 7.19 25.76
C PHE A 92 -0.16 7.44 26.13
N THR A 93 0.61 6.36 26.21
CA THR A 93 2.06 6.39 26.42
C THR A 93 2.78 5.75 25.24
N ILE A 94 3.73 6.47 24.66
CA ILE A 94 4.57 6.03 23.55
C ILE A 94 5.96 5.69 24.07
N ASP A 95 6.46 4.50 23.72
CA ASP A 95 7.83 4.05 23.97
C ASP A 95 8.54 3.72 22.66
N THR A 96 9.43 4.62 22.25
CA THR A 96 10.22 4.48 21.01
C THR A 96 11.37 3.49 21.13
N SER A 97 11.66 2.95 22.32
CA SER A 97 12.71 1.94 22.50
C SER A 97 12.25 0.52 22.17
N THR A 98 10.94 0.30 22.16
CA THR A 98 10.32 -0.97 21.75
C THR A 98 9.80 -0.82 20.32
N THR A 99 10.43 -1.51 19.38
CA THR A 99 10.14 -1.43 17.94
C THR A 99 9.54 -2.73 17.39
N TYR A 100 8.77 -2.64 16.30
CA TYR A 100 8.17 -3.78 15.60
C TYR A 100 8.52 -3.75 14.11
N GLN A 101 7.55 -3.99 13.22
CA GLN A 101 7.76 -4.00 11.78
C GLN A 101 8.04 -2.61 11.20
N SER A 102 8.73 -2.59 10.05
CA SER A 102 8.96 -1.39 9.25
C SER A 102 7.91 -1.26 8.15
N ILE A 103 7.55 -0.03 7.79
CA ILE A 103 6.61 0.28 6.73
C ILE A 103 7.26 0.09 5.36
N ILE A 104 6.62 -0.71 4.51
CA ILE A 104 6.91 -0.83 3.08
C ILE A 104 6.31 0.35 2.32
N GLY A 105 5.05 0.70 2.59
CA GLY A 105 4.37 1.84 1.99
C GLY A 105 2.85 1.73 1.94
N PHE A 106 2.23 2.65 1.22
CA PHE A 106 0.78 2.74 1.02
C PHE A 106 0.48 3.15 -0.43
N GLY A 107 -0.63 2.67 -0.98
CA GLY A 107 -0.85 2.78 -2.42
C GLY A 107 -2.26 2.47 -2.89
N GLY A 108 -2.36 2.27 -4.21
CA GLY A 108 -3.55 1.74 -4.87
C GLY A 108 -3.20 0.97 -6.15
N ALA A 109 -4.21 0.44 -6.84
CA ALA A 109 -4.06 -0.36 -8.05
C ALA A 109 -4.22 0.44 -9.35
N PHE A 110 -3.30 0.21 -10.28
CA PHE A 110 -3.30 0.72 -11.65
C PHE A 110 -4.11 -0.21 -12.57
N THR A 111 -5.40 -0.36 -12.26
CA THR A 111 -6.35 -1.12 -13.10
C THR A 111 -6.58 -0.43 -14.44
N ASP A 112 -7.08 -1.20 -15.42
CA ASP A 112 -7.55 -0.64 -16.70
C ASP A 112 -8.58 0.47 -16.46
N SER A 113 -9.53 0.25 -15.54
CA SER A 113 -10.55 1.24 -15.18
C SER A 113 -9.95 2.52 -14.60
N SER A 114 -8.96 2.42 -13.70
CA SER A 114 -8.28 3.60 -13.16
C SER A 114 -7.58 4.41 -14.26
N ALA A 115 -6.90 3.72 -15.18
CA ALA A 115 -6.23 4.37 -16.29
C ALA A 115 -7.24 4.99 -17.28
N ILE A 116 -8.31 4.28 -17.64
CA ILE A 116 -9.39 4.78 -18.51
C ILE A 116 -10.03 6.03 -17.94
N ASN A 117 -10.34 6.04 -16.65
CA ASN A 117 -10.96 7.17 -15.99
C ASN A 117 -10.03 8.38 -15.95
N LEU A 118 -8.75 8.21 -15.59
CA LEU A 118 -7.80 9.32 -15.62
C LEU A 118 -7.85 10.07 -16.96
N TYR A 119 -7.82 9.36 -18.09
CA TYR A 119 -7.80 9.97 -19.42
C TYR A 119 -9.14 10.50 -19.92
N GLN A 120 -10.21 10.43 -19.13
CA GLN A 120 -11.48 11.13 -19.42
C GLN A 120 -11.48 12.57 -18.88
N LEU A 121 -10.59 12.91 -17.95
CA LEU A 121 -10.45 14.27 -17.45
C LEU A 121 -9.75 15.18 -18.46
N ASP A 122 -10.03 16.48 -18.37
CA ASP A 122 -9.25 17.52 -19.03
C ASP A 122 -7.76 17.45 -18.61
N SER A 123 -6.85 17.78 -19.52
CA SER A 123 -5.42 17.49 -19.33
C SER A 123 -4.80 18.10 -18.06
N GLY A 124 -5.23 19.29 -17.65
CA GLY A 124 -4.76 19.94 -16.42
C GLY A 124 -5.21 19.18 -15.18
N LEU A 125 -6.47 18.74 -15.16
CA LEU A 125 -7.04 17.89 -14.12
C LEU A 125 -6.40 16.52 -14.02
N GLN A 126 -5.96 15.94 -15.14
CA GLN A 126 -5.20 14.68 -15.09
C GLN A 126 -3.91 14.85 -14.27
N GLU A 127 -3.18 15.94 -14.49
CA GLU A 127 -1.96 16.24 -13.72
C GLU A 127 -2.27 16.54 -12.25
N ALA A 128 -3.32 17.32 -11.97
CA ALA A 128 -3.75 17.60 -10.61
C ALA A 128 -4.13 16.31 -9.85
N LEU A 129 -4.81 15.35 -10.49
CA LEU A 129 -5.15 14.06 -9.89
C LEU A 129 -3.90 13.23 -9.59
N VAL A 130 -2.99 13.09 -10.57
CA VAL A 130 -1.73 12.35 -10.35
C VAL A 130 -0.96 12.97 -9.18
N ASN A 131 -0.86 14.30 -9.13
CA ASN A 131 -0.20 15.01 -8.03
C ASN A 131 -0.93 14.85 -6.69
N ALA A 132 -2.26 14.73 -6.69
CA ALA A 132 -3.01 14.49 -5.46
C ALA A 132 -2.61 13.18 -4.78
N TYR A 133 -2.32 12.11 -5.54
CA TYR A 133 -1.83 10.85 -4.97
C TYR A 133 -0.32 10.82 -4.74
N PHE A 134 0.47 11.23 -5.73
CA PHE A 134 1.92 10.95 -5.77
C PHE A 134 2.80 12.18 -5.55
N GLY A 135 2.28 13.37 -5.84
CA GLY A 135 3.04 14.62 -5.74
C GLY A 135 3.39 15.00 -4.30
N ASP A 136 4.38 15.89 -4.16
CA ASP A 136 4.84 16.38 -2.86
C ASP A 136 3.72 17.00 -2.02
N ASP A 137 2.87 17.82 -2.65
CA ASP A 137 1.70 18.43 -2.01
C ASP A 137 0.43 17.54 -2.09
N GLY A 138 0.61 16.24 -2.31
CA GLY A 138 -0.43 15.20 -2.29
C GLY A 138 -0.25 14.21 -1.15
N LEU A 139 -0.75 12.98 -1.32
CA LEU A 139 -0.64 11.90 -0.33
C LEU A 139 0.73 11.21 -0.31
N GLN A 140 1.55 11.40 -1.36
CA GLN A 140 2.86 10.77 -1.52
C GLN A 140 2.81 9.23 -1.41
N TYR A 141 1.88 8.61 -2.13
CA TYR A 141 1.79 7.14 -2.26
C TYR A 141 3.11 6.53 -2.75
N THR A 142 3.48 5.38 -2.18
CA THR A 142 4.75 4.67 -2.45
C THR A 142 4.54 3.21 -2.84
N ILE A 143 3.30 2.77 -3.01
CA ILE A 143 2.96 1.44 -3.51
C ILE A 143 2.05 1.57 -4.75
N GLY A 144 2.27 0.69 -5.73
CA GLY A 144 1.39 0.54 -6.89
C GLY A 144 1.12 -0.92 -7.22
N ARG A 145 -0.14 -1.37 -7.16
CA ARG A 145 -0.52 -2.71 -7.61
C ARG A 145 -0.77 -2.71 -9.12
N ILE A 146 -0.18 -3.63 -9.86
CA ILE A 146 -0.33 -3.75 -11.31
C ILE A 146 -0.99 -5.08 -11.67
N PRO A 147 -2.21 -5.07 -12.22
CA PRO A 147 -2.80 -6.29 -12.76
C PRO A 147 -2.02 -6.86 -13.95
N ILE A 148 -1.73 -8.16 -13.91
CA ILE A 148 -1.19 -8.92 -15.04
C ILE A 148 -2.36 -9.37 -15.91
N GLY A 149 -2.59 -8.68 -17.02
CA GLY A 149 -3.72 -8.91 -17.91
C GLY A 149 -4.99 -8.23 -17.41
N SER A 150 -6.14 -8.78 -17.84
CA SER A 150 -7.46 -8.23 -17.49
C SER A 150 -7.99 -8.68 -16.13
N THR A 151 -8.86 -7.85 -15.57
CA THR A 151 -9.56 -8.05 -14.29
C THR A 151 -11.07 -7.84 -14.48
N ASP A 152 -11.85 -7.88 -13.40
CA ASP A 152 -13.23 -7.36 -13.39
C ASP A 152 -13.28 -5.85 -13.72
N PHE A 153 -12.31 -5.07 -13.23
CA PHE A 153 -12.07 -3.66 -13.58
C PHE A 153 -11.28 -3.50 -14.89
N SER A 154 -11.78 -4.16 -15.93
CA SER A 154 -11.36 -4.03 -17.33
C SER A 154 -12.60 -3.95 -18.22
N LEU A 155 -12.46 -3.44 -19.45
CA LEU A 155 -13.58 -3.38 -20.41
C LEU A 155 -13.86 -4.71 -21.12
N THR A 156 -12.83 -5.55 -21.23
CA THR A 156 -12.89 -6.85 -21.90
C THR A 156 -11.94 -7.82 -21.20
N ILE A 157 -12.19 -9.11 -21.38
CA ILE A 157 -11.27 -10.16 -20.96
C ILE A 157 -10.15 -10.29 -22.01
N TYR A 158 -8.90 -10.19 -21.57
CA TYR A 158 -7.69 -10.43 -22.38
C TYR A 158 -6.56 -10.99 -21.52
N SER A 159 -5.57 -11.60 -22.19
CA SER A 159 -4.27 -11.95 -21.63
C SER A 159 -3.15 -11.32 -22.47
N TYR A 160 -1.89 -11.46 -22.06
CA TYR A 160 -0.75 -11.02 -22.87
C TYR A 160 -0.27 -12.08 -23.87
N ASN A 161 -0.89 -13.26 -23.93
CA ASN A 161 -0.52 -14.29 -24.91
C ASN A 161 -1.74 -15.13 -25.32
N ASP A 162 -2.51 -14.64 -26.29
CA ASP A 162 -3.74 -15.31 -26.73
C ASP A 162 -3.51 -16.37 -27.84
N VAL A 163 -2.27 -16.64 -28.25
CA VAL A 163 -1.96 -17.68 -29.24
C VAL A 163 -1.97 -19.06 -28.58
N GLU A 164 -2.96 -19.87 -28.94
CA GLU A 164 -3.16 -21.22 -28.39
C GLU A 164 -1.94 -22.13 -28.60
N GLY A 165 -1.49 -22.78 -27.52
CA GLY A 165 -0.37 -23.72 -27.54
C GLY A 165 1.01 -23.08 -27.52
N ASP A 166 1.11 -21.74 -27.41
CA ASP A 166 2.38 -21.03 -27.31
C ASP A 166 2.99 -21.12 -25.89
N LEU A 167 3.43 -22.33 -25.53
CA LEU A 167 4.08 -22.63 -24.25
C LEU A 167 5.42 -21.88 -24.08
N ALA A 168 6.05 -21.48 -25.18
CA ALA A 168 7.32 -20.76 -25.18
C ALA A 168 7.17 -19.24 -25.04
N MET A 169 5.93 -18.73 -24.99
CA MET A 169 5.60 -17.30 -24.90
C MET A 169 6.28 -16.48 -26.01
N GLU A 170 6.28 -17.01 -27.24
CA GLU A 170 6.84 -16.34 -28.43
C GLU A 170 6.00 -15.13 -28.87
N ASN A 171 4.69 -15.16 -28.63
CA ASN A 171 3.73 -14.12 -29.00
C ASN A 171 3.29 -13.26 -27.79
N PHE A 172 4.01 -13.36 -26.67
CA PHE A 172 3.77 -12.53 -25.51
C PHE A 172 3.90 -11.03 -25.84
N SER A 173 2.88 -10.22 -25.50
CA SER A 173 2.93 -8.77 -25.65
C SER A 173 2.09 -8.04 -24.61
N ILE A 174 2.67 -6.96 -24.04
CA ILE A 174 1.99 -6.00 -23.16
C ILE A 174 1.42 -4.79 -23.92
N ASP A 175 1.29 -4.86 -25.25
CA ASP A 175 0.86 -3.70 -26.06
C ASP A 175 -0.50 -3.12 -25.63
N MET A 176 -1.38 -3.95 -25.06
CA MET A 176 -2.66 -3.50 -24.47
C MET A 176 -2.48 -2.45 -23.36
N ASP A 177 -1.37 -2.49 -22.62
CA ASP A 177 -1.13 -1.56 -21.50
C ASP A 177 -0.46 -0.25 -21.92
N LYS A 178 0.15 -0.22 -23.12
CA LYS A 178 1.00 0.90 -23.58
C LYS A 178 0.23 2.18 -23.84
N ASP A 179 -1.07 2.10 -24.08
CA ASP A 179 -1.91 3.27 -24.38
C ASP A 179 -2.26 4.07 -23.13
N LYS A 180 -2.54 3.41 -21.99
CA LYS A 180 -3.06 4.08 -20.79
C LYS A 180 -2.35 3.70 -19.49
N LYS A 181 -2.25 2.40 -19.18
CA LYS A 181 -1.71 1.92 -17.90
C LYS A 181 -0.26 2.29 -17.69
N ILE A 182 0.60 1.96 -18.64
CA ILE A 182 2.03 2.29 -18.57
C ILE A 182 2.26 3.81 -18.52
N PRO A 183 1.64 4.63 -19.38
CA PRO A 183 1.73 6.08 -19.26
C PRO A 183 1.24 6.63 -17.90
N PHE A 184 0.17 6.07 -17.32
CA PHE A 184 -0.29 6.49 -15.99
C PHE A 184 0.75 6.15 -14.91
N ILE A 185 1.31 4.93 -14.93
CA ILE A 185 2.36 4.52 -13.98
C ILE A 185 3.59 5.43 -14.10
N GLN A 186 4.05 5.70 -15.33
CA GLN A 186 5.20 6.59 -15.57
C GLN A 186 4.96 8.03 -15.08
N ARG A 187 3.73 8.54 -15.22
CA ARG A 187 3.34 9.83 -14.66
C ARG A 187 3.35 9.83 -13.14
N ALA A 188 2.87 8.77 -12.50
CA ALA A 188 2.93 8.62 -11.04
C ALA A 188 4.39 8.60 -10.55
N MET A 189 5.27 7.82 -11.20
CA MET A 189 6.70 7.79 -10.90
C MET A 189 7.36 9.17 -11.07
N SER A 190 6.98 9.91 -12.11
CA SER A 190 7.54 11.24 -12.39
C SER A 190 7.08 12.32 -11.41
N ALA A 191 5.85 12.20 -10.89
CA ALA A 191 5.29 13.13 -9.91
C ALA A 191 5.84 12.89 -8.50
N SER A 192 6.26 11.66 -8.18
CA SER A 192 6.72 11.28 -6.85
C SER A 192 8.16 11.69 -6.59
N SER A 193 8.41 12.26 -5.41
CA SER A 193 9.74 12.44 -4.85
C SER A 193 10.25 11.23 -4.06
N ARG A 194 9.37 10.23 -3.84
CA ARG A 194 9.65 8.98 -3.14
C ARG A 194 9.65 7.81 -4.12
N ASP A 195 10.49 6.81 -3.87
CA ASP A 195 10.48 5.59 -4.67
C ASP A 195 9.15 4.84 -4.52
N ILE A 196 8.51 4.52 -5.65
CA ILE A 196 7.28 3.73 -5.69
C ILE A 196 7.65 2.26 -5.88
N LYS A 197 7.21 1.39 -4.96
CA LYS A 197 7.31 -0.06 -5.07
C LYS A 197 6.10 -0.61 -5.82
N PHE A 198 6.33 -1.11 -7.03
CA PHE A 198 5.28 -1.78 -7.79
C PHE A 198 5.23 -3.27 -7.48
N TYR A 199 4.05 -3.81 -7.24
CA TYR A 199 3.86 -5.26 -7.21
C TYR A 199 2.77 -5.70 -8.16
N ALA A 200 2.91 -6.90 -8.71
CA ALA A 200 2.01 -7.41 -9.72
C ALA A 200 1.19 -8.59 -9.22
N SER A 201 -0.07 -8.70 -9.66
CA SER A 201 -0.95 -9.82 -9.35
C SER A 201 -1.75 -10.22 -10.58
N SER A 202 -1.94 -11.52 -10.77
CA SER A 202 -2.64 -12.10 -11.92
C SER A 202 -4.02 -12.62 -11.50
N TRP A 203 -5.05 -12.35 -12.30
CA TRP A 203 -6.39 -12.89 -12.06
C TRP A 203 -6.60 -14.21 -12.76
N ALA A 204 -6.12 -14.35 -13.99
CA ALA A 204 -6.18 -15.60 -14.73
C ALA A 204 -5.04 -15.65 -15.76
N PRO A 205 -4.52 -16.85 -16.06
CA PRO A 205 -3.62 -17.05 -17.19
C PRO A 205 -4.37 -16.91 -18.52
N PRO A 206 -3.67 -16.94 -19.66
CA PRO A 206 -4.31 -17.16 -20.97
C PRO A 206 -5.27 -18.36 -20.93
N ALA A 207 -6.48 -18.19 -21.48
CA ALA A 207 -7.55 -19.17 -21.37
C ALA A 207 -7.13 -20.56 -21.90
N TRP A 208 -6.33 -20.62 -22.96
CA TRP A 208 -5.86 -21.87 -23.54
C TRP A 208 -4.95 -22.68 -22.61
N MET A 209 -4.38 -22.07 -21.56
CA MET A 209 -3.60 -22.77 -20.53
C MET A 209 -4.46 -23.43 -19.45
N THR A 210 -5.77 -23.15 -19.44
CA THR A 210 -6.68 -23.64 -18.40
C THR A 210 -7.45 -24.87 -18.85
N THR A 211 -7.96 -25.62 -17.88
CA THR A 211 -9.06 -26.56 -18.11
C THR A 211 -10.26 -25.80 -18.66
N GLU A 212 -10.97 -26.41 -19.60
CA GLU A 212 -12.21 -25.86 -20.19
C GLU A 212 -12.06 -24.55 -21.00
N ASN A 213 -10.83 -24.08 -21.25
CA ASN A 213 -10.53 -22.87 -22.03
C ASN A 213 -11.33 -21.64 -21.54
N THR A 214 -11.26 -21.36 -20.24
CA THR A 214 -12.02 -20.31 -19.56
C THR A 214 -11.13 -19.56 -18.59
N THR A 215 -11.38 -18.26 -18.39
CA THR A 215 -10.70 -17.48 -17.34
C THR A 215 -11.52 -17.44 -16.05
N ILE A 216 -12.75 -17.93 -16.03
CA ILE A 216 -13.65 -17.82 -14.86
C ILE A 216 -13.59 -19.11 -14.03
N ASN A 217 -13.25 -18.98 -12.74
CA ASN A 217 -13.08 -20.10 -11.81
C ASN A 217 -12.25 -21.24 -12.41
N CYS A 218 -11.22 -20.89 -13.16
CA CYS A 218 -10.46 -21.80 -13.98
C CYS A 218 -9.39 -22.53 -13.15
N ALA A 219 -8.84 -23.60 -13.71
CA ALA A 219 -7.66 -24.28 -13.18
C ALA A 219 -6.65 -24.45 -14.31
N VAL A 220 -5.35 -24.35 -14.03
CA VAL A 220 -4.31 -24.62 -15.05
C VAL A 220 -4.34 -26.10 -15.42
N GLN A 221 -4.10 -26.43 -16.69
CA GLN A 221 -3.97 -27.81 -17.13
C GLN A 221 -2.79 -28.53 -16.44
N GLY A 222 -2.95 -29.82 -16.15
CA GLY A 222 -1.88 -30.63 -15.57
C GLY A 222 -1.63 -30.34 -14.09
N TYR A 223 -0.36 -30.25 -13.70
CA TYR A 223 0.09 -30.13 -12.30
C TYR A 223 1.36 -29.26 -12.22
N PRO A 224 1.64 -28.60 -11.08
CA PRO A 224 2.89 -27.87 -10.89
C PRO A 224 4.14 -28.72 -11.14
N GLY A 225 5.07 -28.22 -11.96
CA GLY A 225 6.18 -28.97 -12.57
C GLY A 225 5.87 -29.54 -13.96
N GLY A 226 4.66 -29.35 -14.49
CA GLY A 226 4.26 -29.71 -15.86
C GLY A 226 4.30 -28.53 -16.82
N GLU A 227 4.19 -28.80 -18.13
CA GLU A 227 4.44 -27.82 -19.20
C GLU A 227 3.61 -26.52 -19.09
N TYR A 228 2.33 -26.61 -18.69
CA TYR A 228 1.47 -25.43 -18.56
C TYR A 228 1.80 -24.58 -17.32
N TRP A 229 2.27 -25.20 -16.24
CA TRP A 229 2.68 -24.48 -15.02
C TRP A 229 4.06 -23.84 -15.21
N GLU A 230 4.98 -24.52 -15.91
CA GLU A 230 6.26 -23.93 -16.34
C GLU A 230 6.02 -22.75 -17.29
N ALA A 231 5.11 -22.90 -18.25
CA ALA A 231 4.70 -21.81 -19.14
C ALA A 231 4.05 -20.64 -18.37
N LEU A 232 3.30 -20.91 -17.31
CA LEU A 232 2.71 -19.86 -16.47
C LEU A 232 3.78 -19.05 -15.73
N ALA A 233 4.78 -19.73 -15.17
CA ALA A 233 5.93 -19.06 -14.55
C ALA A 233 6.72 -18.23 -15.59
N LEU A 234 6.89 -18.73 -16.82
CA LEU A 234 7.49 -17.99 -17.93
C LEU A 234 6.66 -16.75 -18.33
N TYR A 235 5.33 -16.88 -18.38
CA TYR A 235 4.41 -15.77 -18.68
C TYR A 235 4.58 -14.62 -17.66
N TYR A 236 4.64 -14.94 -16.37
CA TYR A 236 4.91 -13.95 -15.33
C TYR A 236 6.33 -13.34 -15.44
N SER A 237 7.35 -14.13 -15.78
CA SER A 237 8.72 -13.61 -15.95
C SER A 237 8.82 -12.65 -17.14
N LYS A 238 8.11 -12.95 -18.24
CA LYS A 238 8.01 -12.09 -19.42
C LYS A 238 7.33 -10.76 -19.08
N PHE A 239 6.28 -10.77 -18.26
CA PHE A 239 5.64 -9.56 -17.76
C PHE A 239 6.62 -8.66 -16.98
N VAL A 240 7.33 -9.23 -16.00
CA VAL A 240 8.32 -8.48 -15.19
C VAL A 240 9.41 -7.88 -16.09
N SER A 241 9.89 -8.65 -17.07
CA SER A 241 10.88 -8.17 -18.04
C SER A 241 10.35 -7.03 -18.90
N ALA A 242 9.15 -7.19 -19.45
CA ALA A 242 8.55 -6.22 -20.36
C ALA A 242 8.21 -4.90 -19.66
N TYR A 243 7.70 -4.92 -18.43
CA TYR A 243 7.47 -3.71 -17.65
C TYR A 243 8.78 -2.99 -17.28
N LYS A 244 9.85 -3.75 -16.99
CA LYS A 244 11.18 -3.18 -16.77
C LYS A 244 11.73 -2.50 -18.03
N GLU A 245 11.48 -3.05 -19.22
CA GLU A 245 11.85 -2.42 -20.51
C GLU A 245 11.12 -1.08 -20.74
N GLU A 246 9.90 -0.94 -20.21
CA GLU A 246 9.12 0.31 -20.19
C GLU A 246 9.53 1.25 -19.02
N GLY A 247 10.60 0.93 -18.31
CA GLY A 247 11.13 1.73 -17.20
C GLY A 247 10.40 1.57 -15.88
N ILE A 248 9.55 0.55 -15.73
CA ILE A 248 8.75 0.28 -14.52
C ILE A 248 9.31 -0.96 -13.83
N PRO A 249 10.18 -0.80 -12.80
CA PRO A 249 10.70 -1.94 -12.06
C PRO A 249 9.61 -2.56 -11.17
N VAL A 250 9.34 -3.85 -11.36
CA VAL A 250 8.44 -4.61 -10.48
C VAL A 250 9.25 -5.09 -9.27
N TRP A 251 8.87 -4.64 -8.08
CA TRP A 251 9.50 -4.99 -6.79
C TRP A 251 9.05 -6.37 -6.28
N ALA A 252 7.77 -6.68 -6.42
CA ALA A 252 7.20 -7.94 -5.96
C ALA A 252 6.13 -8.48 -6.90
N MET A 253 5.77 -9.75 -6.74
CA MET A 253 4.56 -10.30 -7.33
C MET A 253 3.84 -11.21 -6.34
N THR A 254 2.53 -11.28 -6.43
CA THR A 254 1.74 -12.28 -5.72
C THR A 254 1.67 -13.56 -6.55
N THR A 255 1.41 -14.68 -5.90
CA THR A 255 1.26 -15.99 -6.56
C THR A 255 0.03 -16.02 -7.47
N GLN A 256 -1.08 -15.43 -7.01
CA GLN A 256 -2.37 -15.37 -7.69
C GLN A 256 -3.32 -14.46 -6.92
N ASN A 257 -4.10 -13.62 -7.61
CA ASN A 257 -5.21 -12.90 -7.00
C ASN A 257 -6.31 -13.87 -6.55
N GLU A 258 -6.64 -13.89 -5.27
CA GLU A 258 -7.75 -14.62 -4.67
C GLU A 258 -7.86 -16.08 -5.16
N PRO A 259 -6.86 -16.94 -4.89
CA PRO A 259 -6.86 -18.32 -5.37
C PRO A 259 -8.04 -19.15 -4.83
N THR A 260 -8.68 -18.73 -3.74
CA THR A 260 -9.84 -19.45 -3.20
C THR A 260 -11.10 -19.22 -4.02
N LYS A 261 -11.94 -20.25 -4.10
CA LYS A 261 -13.25 -20.12 -4.74
C LYS A 261 -14.18 -19.34 -3.83
N GLN A 262 -14.52 -18.12 -4.23
CA GLN A 262 -15.46 -17.28 -3.51
C GLN A 262 -16.91 -17.56 -3.90
N PHE A 263 -17.83 -17.34 -2.95
CA PHE A 263 -19.27 -17.33 -3.22
C PHE A 263 -19.66 -15.92 -3.68
N SER A 264 -19.97 -15.77 -4.96
CA SER A 264 -20.37 -14.49 -5.55
C SER A 264 -21.57 -14.65 -6.49
N PHE A 265 -22.37 -13.60 -6.60
CA PHE A 265 -23.46 -13.51 -7.57
C PHE A 265 -22.96 -13.14 -8.98
N LYS A 266 -21.72 -12.66 -9.08
CA LYS A 266 -21.05 -12.31 -10.33
C LYS A 266 -19.69 -13.00 -10.37
N TYR A 267 -19.24 -13.36 -11.56
CA TYR A 267 -17.97 -14.06 -11.72
C TYR A 267 -17.09 -13.34 -12.75
N TRP A 268 -15.81 -13.28 -12.44
CA TRP A 268 -14.78 -12.67 -13.26
C TRP A 268 -13.57 -13.59 -13.39
N GLN A 269 -12.55 -13.09 -14.09
CA GLN A 269 -11.26 -13.77 -14.26
C GLN A 269 -10.75 -14.23 -12.90
N SER A 270 -10.48 -15.53 -12.77
CA SER A 270 -10.05 -16.14 -11.52
C SER A 270 -9.45 -17.52 -11.76
N LEU A 271 -8.17 -17.67 -11.44
CA LEU A 271 -7.49 -18.95 -11.34
C LEU A 271 -7.61 -19.48 -9.91
N ARG A 272 -8.15 -20.69 -9.77
CA ARG A 272 -8.42 -21.32 -8.48
C ARG A 272 -7.42 -22.41 -8.18
N PHE A 273 -6.83 -22.33 -7.00
CA PHE A 273 -6.01 -23.40 -6.44
C PHE A 273 -5.96 -23.33 -4.91
N ASN A 274 -5.44 -24.38 -4.29
CA ASN A 274 -5.34 -24.47 -2.83
C ASN A 274 -3.88 -24.31 -2.37
N VAL A 275 -3.70 -24.36 -1.05
CA VAL A 275 -2.40 -24.22 -0.36
C VAL A 275 -1.32 -25.18 -0.86
N THR A 276 -1.67 -26.42 -1.21
CA THR A 276 -0.68 -27.42 -1.65
C THR A 276 -0.28 -27.21 -3.11
N THR A 277 -1.21 -26.77 -3.95
CA THR A 277 -0.90 -26.37 -5.33
C THR A 277 -0.04 -25.11 -5.35
N GLU A 278 -0.33 -24.11 -4.50
CA GLU A 278 0.53 -22.92 -4.40
C GLU A 278 1.95 -23.28 -3.98
N ARG A 279 2.10 -24.07 -2.90
CA ARG A 279 3.39 -24.59 -2.45
C ARG A 279 4.17 -25.24 -3.58
N ASP A 280 3.52 -26.16 -4.30
CA ASP A 280 4.16 -26.92 -5.39
C ASP A 280 4.48 -26.02 -6.59
N PHE A 281 3.64 -25.03 -6.91
CA PHE A 281 3.90 -24.04 -7.97
C PHE A 281 5.11 -23.16 -7.64
N ILE A 282 5.18 -22.63 -6.43
CA ILE A 282 6.35 -21.87 -5.97
C ILE A 282 7.60 -22.74 -6.02
N LYS A 283 7.53 -23.95 -5.50
CA LYS A 283 8.67 -24.87 -5.40
C LYS A 283 9.22 -25.30 -6.76
N ARG A 284 8.35 -25.65 -7.70
CA ARG A 284 8.73 -26.34 -8.95
C ARG A 284 8.87 -25.41 -10.14
N ASP A 285 8.08 -24.34 -10.20
CA ASP A 285 7.98 -23.50 -11.39
C ASP A 285 8.31 -22.03 -11.07
N LEU A 286 7.49 -21.35 -10.26
CA LEU A 286 7.55 -19.91 -10.07
C LEU A 286 8.84 -19.46 -9.36
N GLY A 287 9.17 -20.07 -8.23
CA GLY A 287 10.34 -19.71 -7.43
C GLY A 287 11.65 -19.89 -8.18
N PRO A 288 11.95 -21.09 -8.73
CA PRO A 288 13.15 -21.31 -9.55
C PRO A 288 13.23 -20.35 -10.74
N ARG A 289 12.09 -20.08 -11.41
CA ARG A 289 12.04 -19.18 -12.56
C ARG A 289 12.36 -17.75 -12.19
N MET A 290 11.72 -17.21 -11.16
CA MET A 290 11.96 -15.83 -10.72
C MET A 290 13.36 -15.66 -10.17
N LYS A 291 13.90 -16.62 -9.42
CA LYS A 291 15.28 -16.57 -8.94
C LYS A 291 16.31 -16.54 -10.08
N ALA A 292 16.03 -17.22 -11.19
CA ALA A 292 16.92 -17.24 -12.35
C ALA A 292 16.85 -15.93 -13.16
N ASP A 293 15.65 -15.42 -13.43
CA ASP A 293 15.45 -14.30 -14.34
C ASP A 293 15.47 -12.93 -13.62
N HIS A 294 14.93 -12.88 -12.40
CA HIS A 294 14.68 -11.67 -11.61
C HIS A 294 15.04 -11.88 -10.12
N PRO A 295 16.32 -12.09 -9.78
CA PRO A 295 16.75 -12.57 -8.46
C PRO A 295 16.36 -11.68 -7.26
N ASP A 296 16.07 -10.39 -7.50
CA ASP A 296 15.68 -9.44 -6.47
C ASP A 296 14.16 -9.35 -6.26
N LEU A 297 13.36 -9.92 -7.16
CA LEU A 297 11.90 -9.90 -7.11
C LEU A 297 11.40 -10.66 -5.87
N LYS A 298 10.49 -10.04 -5.13
CA LYS A 298 9.85 -10.66 -3.96
C LYS A 298 8.62 -11.46 -4.39
N ILE A 299 8.44 -12.65 -3.83
CA ILE A 299 7.21 -13.42 -3.98
C ILE A 299 6.35 -13.25 -2.73
N ILE A 300 5.11 -12.83 -2.95
CA ILE A 300 4.07 -12.69 -1.94
C ILE A 300 3.11 -13.87 -2.11
N MET A 301 3.00 -14.73 -1.09
CA MET A 301 2.05 -15.85 -1.11
C MET A 301 0.62 -15.39 -0.79
N MET A 302 -0.36 -16.25 -1.05
CA MET A 302 -1.78 -16.07 -0.75
C MET A 302 -2.49 -15.01 -1.61
N ASP A 303 -2.47 -13.73 -1.22
CA ASP A 303 -3.21 -12.63 -1.88
C ASP A 303 -4.73 -12.87 -1.90
N ASP A 304 -5.27 -13.20 -0.72
CA ASP A 304 -6.69 -13.50 -0.48
C ASP A 304 -7.12 -13.02 0.93
N GLN A 305 -8.34 -13.32 1.35
CA GLN A 305 -8.95 -12.82 2.58
C GLN A 305 -8.17 -13.17 3.87
N LYS A 306 -8.02 -12.19 4.77
CA LYS A 306 -7.28 -12.31 6.04
C LYS A 306 -7.63 -13.55 6.88
N ASP A 307 -8.90 -13.97 6.88
CA ASP A 307 -9.39 -15.14 7.63
C ASP A 307 -8.76 -16.47 7.20
N LEU A 308 -8.17 -16.52 6.02
CA LEU A 308 -7.52 -17.71 5.47
C LEU A 308 -6.01 -17.79 5.81
N LEU A 309 -5.43 -16.72 6.38
CA LEU A 309 -3.98 -16.58 6.50
C LEU A 309 -3.31 -17.72 7.27
N LEU A 310 -3.92 -18.14 8.39
CA LEU A 310 -3.37 -19.20 9.23
C LEU A 310 -3.54 -20.60 8.60
N ASP A 311 -4.53 -20.77 7.73
CA ASP A 311 -4.75 -22.02 7.01
C ASP A 311 -3.87 -22.13 5.75
N TRP A 312 -3.27 -21.02 5.30
CA TRP A 312 -2.47 -20.94 4.07
C TRP A 312 -0.98 -21.26 4.28
N ASP A 313 -0.62 -22.02 5.30
CA ASP A 313 0.77 -22.21 5.74
C ASP A 313 1.58 -23.28 4.97
N ALA A 314 0.95 -24.07 4.10
CA ALA A 314 1.59 -25.20 3.41
C ALA A 314 2.83 -24.79 2.59
N THR A 315 2.82 -23.59 2.03
CA THR A 315 3.96 -22.97 1.32
C THR A 315 5.17 -22.77 2.25
N LEU A 316 4.93 -22.43 3.52
CA LEU A 316 5.97 -22.15 4.51
C LEU A 316 6.49 -23.40 5.22
N LEU A 317 5.67 -24.46 5.28
CA LEU A 317 6.04 -25.75 5.88
C LEU A 317 7.00 -26.57 5.00
N ASP A 318 7.12 -26.30 3.70
CA ASP A 318 8.06 -26.95 2.78
C ASP A 318 9.23 -26.03 2.46
N ALA A 319 10.43 -26.38 2.96
CA ALA A 319 11.64 -25.57 2.82
C ALA A 319 12.01 -25.28 1.35
N ASP A 320 11.69 -26.16 0.41
CA ASP A 320 12.00 -25.94 -1.00
C ASP A 320 11.10 -24.86 -1.62
N SER A 321 9.92 -24.63 -1.03
CA SER A 321 8.99 -23.56 -1.40
C SER A 321 9.28 -22.28 -0.60
N ALA A 322 9.38 -22.41 0.73
CA ALA A 322 9.58 -21.31 1.68
C ALA A 322 10.79 -20.43 1.36
N GLN A 323 11.87 -21.01 0.82
CA GLN A 323 13.08 -20.26 0.44
C GLN A 323 12.86 -19.16 -0.61
N TYR A 324 11.73 -19.17 -1.33
CA TYR A 324 11.39 -18.19 -2.35
C TYR A 324 10.41 -17.13 -1.86
N VAL A 325 9.71 -17.36 -0.75
CA VAL A 325 8.66 -16.48 -0.26
C VAL A 325 9.25 -15.37 0.60
N SER A 326 8.78 -14.15 0.38
CA SER A 326 9.24 -12.95 1.10
C SER A 326 8.17 -12.35 2.02
N GLY A 327 6.90 -12.58 1.71
CA GLY A 327 5.79 -12.09 2.52
C GLY A 327 4.46 -12.76 2.17
N ALA A 328 3.41 -12.41 2.92
CA ALA A 328 2.04 -12.84 2.69
C ALA A 328 1.15 -11.63 2.34
N GLY A 329 0.30 -11.80 1.33
CA GLY A 329 -0.67 -10.81 0.88
C GLY A 329 -2.04 -11.12 1.45
N VAL A 330 -2.72 -10.12 2.00
CA VAL A 330 -4.05 -10.27 2.60
C VAL A 330 -5.05 -9.24 2.10
N HIS A 331 -6.31 -9.65 1.98
CA HIS A 331 -7.47 -8.86 1.57
C HIS A 331 -8.47 -8.70 2.72
N TRP A 332 -9.39 -7.73 2.61
CA TRP A 332 -10.26 -7.28 3.70
C TRP A 332 -11.77 -7.69 3.60
N TYR A 333 -12.27 -8.08 2.43
CA TYR A 333 -13.70 -8.17 2.11
C TYR A 333 -14.60 -9.09 2.95
N LYS A 334 -14.06 -10.12 3.59
CA LYS A 334 -14.84 -11.02 4.46
C LYS A 334 -14.95 -10.55 5.90
N ASP A 335 -14.19 -9.53 6.28
CA ASP A 335 -14.22 -8.99 7.63
C ASP A 335 -15.44 -8.08 7.82
N LEU A 336 -16.41 -8.55 8.62
CA LEU A 336 -17.54 -7.72 9.07
C LEU A 336 -17.15 -6.84 10.26
N ASP A 337 -15.90 -6.39 10.31
CA ASP A 337 -15.34 -5.63 11.43
C ASP A 337 -16.12 -4.34 11.69
N PHE A 338 -16.63 -3.71 10.64
CA PHE A 338 -17.54 -2.57 10.71
C PHE A 338 -18.91 -2.85 11.37
N LEU A 339 -19.37 -4.11 11.41
CA LEU A 339 -20.61 -4.50 12.10
C LEU A 339 -20.39 -4.83 13.58
N VAL A 340 -19.21 -5.37 13.92
CA VAL A 340 -18.88 -5.81 15.28
C VAL A 340 -17.43 -5.45 15.59
N ASP A 341 -17.20 -4.70 16.67
CA ASP A 341 -15.86 -4.22 17.10
C ASP A 341 -14.83 -5.36 17.34
N THR A 342 -15.25 -6.63 17.36
CA THR A 342 -14.39 -7.82 17.53
C THR A 342 -14.07 -8.56 16.22
N ALA A 343 -14.61 -8.13 15.09
CA ALA A 343 -14.25 -8.67 13.77
C ALA A 343 -13.07 -7.88 13.17
N GLY A 344 -12.43 -8.41 12.12
CA GLY A 344 -11.24 -7.83 11.46
C GLY A 344 -10.04 -8.75 11.37
N ASN A 345 -10.08 -9.90 12.03
CA ASN A 345 -9.07 -10.97 11.99
C ASN A 345 -7.62 -10.49 12.24
N PHE A 346 -7.44 -9.35 12.90
CA PHE A 346 -6.12 -8.80 13.20
C PHE A 346 -5.27 -9.73 14.09
N ALA A 347 -5.91 -10.53 14.95
CA ALA A 347 -5.24 -11.53 15.79
C ALA A 347 -4.57 -12.63 14.95
N ASP A 348 -5.08 -12.91 13.75
CA ASP A 348 -4.50 -13.89 12.83
C ASP A 348 -3.20 -13.36 12.23
N LEU A 349 -3.13 -12.05 11.94
CA LEU A 349 -1.88 -11.40 11.50
C LEU A 349 -0.79 -11.51 12.57
N GLU A 350 -1.14 -11.24 13.84
CA GLU A 350 -0.19 -11.38 14.95
C GLU A 350 0.23 -12.85 15.16
N THR A 351 -0.69 -13.79 15.03
CA THR A 351 -0.39 -15.22 15.15
C THR A 351 0.54 -15.68 14.02
N PHE A 352 0.28 -15.25 12.79
CA PHE A 352 1.12 -15.52 11.63
C PHE A 352 2.53 -14.93 11.82
N HIS A 353 2.64 -13.66 12.21
CA HIS A 353 3.94 -13.03 12.43
C HIS A 353 4.74 -13.73 13.54
N LYS A 354 4.09 -14.19 14.62
CA LYS A 354 4.77 -14.97 15.66
C LYS A 354 5.32 -16.30 15.16
N ALA A 355 4.62 -16.95 14.23
CA ALA A 355 5.09 -18.20 13.61
C ALA A 355 6.19 -17.95 12.56
N TYR A 356 6.11 -16.82 11.84
CA TYR A 356 6.93 -16.51 10.68
C TYR A 356 7.45 -15.06 10.70
N PRO A 357 8.33 -14.70 11.67
CA PRO A 357 8.68 -13.30 11.95
C PRO A 357 9.52 -12.63 10.85
N ASP A 358 10.16 -13.42 9.99
CA ASP A 358 11.01 -12.92 8.89
C ASP A 358 10.20 -12.54 7.63
N LEU A 359 8.93 -12.93 7.56
CA LEU A 359 8.03 -12.58 6.46
C LEU A 359 7.29 -11.28 6.76
N PHE A 360 7.21 -10.40 5.76
CA PHE A 360 6.33 -9.24 5.86
C PHE A 360 4.88 -9.65 5.58
N ILE A 361 3.93 -8.93 6.19
CA ILE A 361 2.51 -9.00 5.84
C ILE A 361 2.17 -7.70 5.10
N LEU A 362 1.50 -7.80 3.96
CA LEU A 362 1.04 -6.66 3.19
C LEU A 362 -0.46 -6.79 2.94
N ALA A 363 -1.25 -5.78 3.31
CA ALA A 363 -2.62 -5.70 2.84
C ALA A 363 -2.59 -5.28 1.36
N THR A 364 -2.82 -6.25 0.48
CA THR A 364 -2.60 -6.12 -0.96
C THR A 364 -3.84 -5.67 -1.73
N GLU A 365 -4.99 -5.65 -1.09
CA GLU A 365 -6.22 -5.15 -1.70
C GLU A 365 -7.31 -4.88 -0.64
N ALA A 366 -7.96 -3.72 -0.76
CA ALA A 366 -9.18 -3.41 -0.05
C ALA A 366 -9.99 -2.35 -0.81
N CYS A 367 -11.32 -2.46 -0.73
CA CYS A 367 -12.24 -1.51 -1.34
C CYS A 367 -13.57 -1.45 -0.60
N GLU A 368 -14.22 -0.30 -0.63
CA GLU A 368 -15.58 -0.11 -0.12
C GLU A 368 -16.60 -0.12 -1.25
N GLY A 369 -17.87 -0.33 -0.91
CA GLY A 369 -18.94 -0.36 -1.91
C GLY A 369 -19.12 -1.70 -2.64
N TYR A 370 -18.54 -2.78 -2.13
CA TYR A 370 -18.72 -4.14 -2.66
C TYR A 370 -19.93 -4.88 -2.06
N LEU A 371 -20.51 -4.35 -0.97
CA LEU A 371 -21.65 -4.96 -0.29
C LEU A 371 -22.94 -4.78 -1.08
N ILE A 372 -23.91 -5.66 -0.85
CA ILE A 372 -25.24 -5.56 -1.46
C ILE A 372 -25.90 -4.23 -1.04
N ASP A 373 -26.59 -3.58 -1.97
CA ASP A 373 -27.34 -2.35 -1.67
C ASP A 373 -28.30 -2.54 -0.46
N GLY A 374 -28.30 -1.54 0.44
CA GLY A 374 -29.00 -1.59 1.71
C GLY A 374 -28.29 -2.33 2.85
N ILE A 375 -27.13 -2.95 2.62
CA ILE A 375 -26.27 -3.52 3.67
C ILE A 375 -25.11 -2.58 3.96
N VAL A 376 -25.07 -2.05 5.19
CA VAL A 376 -24.04 -1.13 5.70
C VAL A 376 -23.85 0.09 4.80
N THR A 377 -22.77 0.17 4.02
CA THR A 377 -22.47 1.30 3.13
C THR A 377 -23.02 1.09 1.71
N GLY A 378 -23.58 -0.10 1.41
CA GLY A 378 -24.22 -0.42 0.13
C GLY A 378 -23.24 -0.64 -1.03
N ALA A 379 -23.78 -0.87 -2.23
CA ALA A 379 -23.01 -1.11 -3.46
C ALA A 379 -22.65 0.19 -4.18
N GLY A 380 -21.47 0.26 -4.80
CA GLY A 380 -21.04 1.38 -5.63
C GLY A 380 -20.78 2.69 -4.88
N PRO A 381 -20.55 3.80 -5.61
CA PRO A 381 -20.17 5.07 -5.01
C PRO A 381 -21.25 5.73 -4.16
N THR A 382 -20.85 6.46 -3.12
CA THR A 382 -21.77 7.18 -2.21
C THR A 382 -21.54 8.69 -2.21
N LEU A 383 -21.10 9.23 -3.36
CA LEU A 383 -20.69 10.63 -3.55
C LEU A 383 -21.68 11.67 -2.99
N GLN A 384 -22.99 11.42 -3.10
CA GLN A 384 -24.06 12.32 -2.63
C GLN A 384 -24.64 11.93 -1.24
N ASN A 385 -24.05 10.95 -0.56
CA ASN A 385 -24.45 10.51 0.78
C ASN A 385 -23.29 10.72 1.78
N PRO A 386 -23.23 11.89 2.44
CA PRO A 386 -22.11 12.24 3.34
C PRO A 386 -21.97 11.30 4.53
N THR A 387 -23.06 10.63 4.94
CA THR A 387 -22.99 9.68 6.06
C THR A 387 -22.28 8.39 5.64
N PHE A 388 -22.59 7.84 4.47
CA PHE A 388 -21.91 6.65 3.97
C PHE A 388 -20.48 6.96 3.51
N ALA A 389 -20.26 8.10 2.84
CA ALA A 389 -18.93 8.54 2.46
C ALA A 389 -18.00 8.66 3.69
N TRP A 390 -18.50 9.22 4.80
CA TRP A 390 -17.74 9.27 6.05
C TRP A 390 -17.54 7.89 6.70
N GLN A 391 -18.57 7.04 6.72
CA GLN A 391 -18.46 5.69 7.28
C GLN A 391 -17.38 4.88 6.56
N ARG A 392 -17.30 4.95 5.22
CA ARG A 392 -16.25 4.29 4.43
C ARG A 392 -14.84 4.74 4.83
N ALA A 393 -14.65 6.04 5.07
CA ALA A 393 -13.37 6.55 5.57
C ALA A 393 -13.02 6.06 6.98
N GLN A 394 -14.01 5.93 7.88
CA GLN A 394 -13.78 5.35 9.20
C GLN A 394 -13.42 3.88 9.14
N ILE A 395 -14.02 3.15 8.20
CA ILE A 395 -13.74 1.73 7.98
C ILE A 395 -12.30 1.56 7.46
N TYR A 396 -11.88 2.34 6.46
CA TYR A 396 -10.48 2.39 6.00
C TYR A 396 -9.53 2.69 7.16
N ALA A 397 -9.79 3.75 7.94
CA ALA A 397 -8.91 4.12 9.03
C ALA A 397 -8.80 3.04 10.10
N ARG A 398 -9.92 2.36 10.43
CA ARG A 398 -9.92 1.26 11.39
C ARG A 398 -9.12 0.06 10.89
N ASP A 399 -9.35 -0.35 9.65
CA ASP A 399 -8.67 -1.51 9.07
C ASP A 399 -7.17 -1.26 8.95
N ILE A 400 -6.76 -0.10 8.44
CA ILE A 400 -5.35 0.28 8.33
C ILE A 400 -4.70 0.31 9.73
N ILE A 401 -5.33 0.94 10.73
CA ILE A 401 -4.79 0.96 12.09
C ILE A 401 -4.70 -0.45 12.67
N GLY A 402 -5.73 -1.28 12.49
CA GLY A 402 -5.77 -2.66 12.96
C GLY A 402 -4.66 -3.50 12.34
N ASP A 403 -4.53 -3.49 11.02
CA ASP A 403 -3.48 -4.20 10.28
C ASP A 403 -2.08 -3.75 10.73
N LEU A 404 -1.84 -2.44 10.80
CA LEU A 404 -0.57 -1.88 11.26
C LEU A 404 -0.27 -2.20 12.72
N ALA A 405 -1.28 -2.22 13.60
CA ALA A 405 -1.11 -2.63 14.99
C ALA A 405 -0.78 -4.12 15.14
N HIS A 406 -1.00 -4.93 14.10
CA HIS A 406 -0.78 -6.37 14.08
C HIS A 406 0.17 -6.81 12.95
N TYR A 407 1.29 -6.10 12.81
CA TYR A 407 2.45 -6.48 11.98
C TYR A 407 2.30 -6.33 10.46
N ALA A 408 1.18 -5.82 9.94
CA ALA A 408 1.13 -5.41 8.55
C ALA A 408 2.14 -4.27 8.30
N SER A 409 2.83 -4.36 7.16
CA SER A 409 3.89 -3.44 6.75
C SER A 409 3.40 -2.39 5.74
N GLY A 410 2.12 -2.41 5.38
CA GLY A 410 1.56 -1.48 4.40
C GLY A 410 0.14 -1.85 4.03
N TRP A 411 -0.50 -1.00 3.25
CA TRP A 411 -1.90 -1.17 2.86
C TRP A 411 -2.16 -0.57 1.48
N THR A 412 -2.87 -1.32 0.64
CA THR A 412 -3.10 -0.97 -0.76
C THR A 412 -4.59 -0.91 -1.05
N ASP A 413 -5.06 0.29 -1.39
CA ASP A 413 -6.40 0.50 -1.91
C ASP A 413 -6.59 -0.23 -3.24
N TRP A 414 -7.84 -0.42 -3.63
CA TRP A 414 -8.15 -1.04 -4.90
C TRP A 414 -8.01 -0.08 -6.07
N ASN A 415 -9.09 0.35 -6.71
CA ASN A 415 -9.00 1.24 -7.85
C ASN A 415 -8.60 2.64 -7.39
N LEU A 416 -7.44 3.14 -7.85
CA LEU A 416 -7.01 4.52 -7.60
C LEU A 416 -8.09 5.53 -8.02
N VAL A 417 -8.80 5.25 -9.12
CA VAL A 417 -9.81 6.14 -9.68
C VAL A 417 -10.96 5.35 -10.29
N LEU A 418 -12.20 5.73 -9.97
CA LEU A 418 -13.40 5.27 -10.68
C LEU A 418 -14.23 6.44 -11.21
N ASN A 419 -15.21 6.16 -12.07
CA ASN A 419 -16.23 7.15 -12.41
C ASN A 419 -17.31 7.25 -11.34
N THR A 420 -18.23 8.22 -11.46
CA THR A 420 -19.32 8.41 -10.48
C THR A 420 -20.33 7.25 -10.38
N THR A 421 -20.19 6.22 -11.23
CA THR A 421 -20.98 4.97 -11.16
C THR A 421 -20.22 3.80 -10.54
N GLY A 422 -18.91 3.92 -10.30
CA GLY A 422 -18.09 2.85 -9.70
C GLY A 422 -17.43 1.91 -10.70
N GLY A 423 -17.27 2.36 -11.94
CA GLY A 423 -16.67 1.58 -13.03
C GLY A 423 -15.62 2.38 -13.83
N PRO A 424 -15.32 1.97 -15.08
CA PRO A 424 -15.98 0.87 -15.81
C PRO A 424 -15.61 -0.52 -15.27
N THR A 425 -16.41 -1.53 -15.61
CA THR A 425 -16.17 -2.95 -15.32
C THR A 425 -16.96 -3.76 -16.34
N TRP A 426 -16.41 -4.85 -16.88
CA TRP A 426 -17.12 -5.66 -17.88
C TRP A 426 -18.25 -6.51 -17.28
N ILE A 427 -18.28 -6.68 -15.94
CA ILE A 427 -19.31 -7.45 -15.22
C ILE A 427 -20.27 -6.60 -14.37
N ASP A 428 -20.20 -5.27 -14.46
CA ASP A 428 -20.96 -4.36 -13.59
C ASP A 428 -20.73 -4.61 -12.08
N ASN A 429 -19.54 -5.05 -11.65
CA ASN A 429 -19.17 -5.20 -10.23
C ASN A 429 -18.80 -3.83 -9.63
N LEU A 430 -19.78 -2.92 -9.57
CA LEU A 430 -19.55 -1.53 -9.21
C LEU A 430 -19.21 -1.39 -7.72
N ILE A 431 -18.13 -0.68 -7.45
CA ILE A 431 -17.63 -0.38 -6.09
C ILE A 431 -17.33 1.12 -5.95
N ASP A 432 -16.78 1.54 -4.82
CA ASP A 432 -16.31 2.89 -4.60
C ASP A 432 -14.78 3.05 -4.77
N SER A 433 -14.31 4.30 -4.86
CA SER A 433 -12.89 4.64 -4.92
C SER A 433 -12.61 5.95 -4.17
N PRO A 434 -11.43 6.15 -3.56
CA PRO A 434 -11.09 7.41 -2.90
C PRO A 434 -11.18 8.65 -3.80
N ILE A 435 -10.99 8.49 -5.11
CA ILE A 435 -11.25 9.55 -6.10
C ILE A 435 -12.25 9.06 -7.15
N LEU A 436 -13.30 9.85 -7.36
CA LEU A 436 -14.25 9.67 -8.45
C LEU A 436 -14.07 10.77 -9.50
N ILE A 437 -14.27 10.47 -10.78
CA ILE A 437 -14.17 11.47 -11.85
C ILE A 437 -15.51 11.82 -12.47
N ASP A 438 -15.63 13.03 -13.01
CA ASP A 438 -16.70 13.39 -13.92
C ASP A 438 -16.52 12.73 -15.30
N GLU A 439 -17.11 11.56 -15.49
CA GLU A 439 -17.07 10.83 -16.76
C GLU A 439 -17.90 11.45 -17.90
N VAL A 440 -18.72 12.46 -17.60
CA VAL A 440 -19.60 13.10 -18.60
C VAL A 440 -18.91 14.32 -19.20
N GLY A 441 -18.40 15.20 -18.34
CA GLY A 441 -17.78 16.47 -18.74
C GLY A 441 -16.26 16.48 -18.71
N GLY A 442 -15.62 15.62 -17.90
CA GLY A 442 -14.18 15.63 -17.69
C GLY A 442 -13.65 16.85 -16.91
N ALA A 443 -14.53 17.71 -16.42
CA ALA A 443 -14.19 19.02 -15.87
C ALA A 443 -14.07 19.04 -14.33
N GLU A 444 -14.40 17.93 -13.66
CA GLU A 444 -14.31 17.79 -12.21
C GLU A 444 -13.81 16.39 -11.81
N PHE A 445 -13.11 16.31 -10.69
CA PHE A 445 -12.95 15.06 -9.93
C PHE A 445 -13.22 15.31 -8.45
N TYR A 446 -13.51 14.23 -7.73
CA TYR A 446 -14.09 14.27 -6.39
C TYR A 446 -13.22 13.45 -5.44
N LYS A 447 -12.50 14.12 -4.53
CA LYS A 447 -11.78 13.46 -3.45
C LYS A 447 -12.74 13.15 -2.32
N GLN A 448 -12.98 11.86 -2.11
CA GLN A 448 -13.87 11.37 -1.06
C GLN A 448 -13.18 11.36 0.31
N PRO A 449 -13.92 11.27 1.43
CA PRO A 449 -13.34 11.10 2.76
C PRO A 449 -12.28 9.98 2.84
N MET A 450 -12.41 8.89 2.07
CA MET A 450 -11.44 7.80 2.01
C MET A 450 -10.05 8.26 1.53
N PHE A 451 -9.97 9.25 0.62
CA PHE A 451 -8.70 9.82 0.16
C PHE A 451 -7.94 10.44 1.34
N TYR A 452 -8.64 11.20 2.18
CA TYR A 452 -8.04 11.84 3.35
C TYR A 452 -7.70 10.83 4.44
N ALA A 453 -8.53 9.80 4.62
CA ALA A 453 -8.22 8.68 5.52
C ALA A 453 -6.90 8.01 5.12
N MET A 454 -6.70 7.68 3.84
CA MET A 454 -5.43 7.17 3.32
C MET A 454 -4.26 8.15 3.54
N GLY A 455 -4.52 9.45 3.41
CA GLY A 455 -3.54 10.50 3.63
C GLY A 455 -2.97 10.57 5.04
N HIS A 456 -3.74 10.19 6.06
CA HIS A 456 -3.26 10.12 7.45
C HIS A 456 -2.12 9.10 7.65
N PHE A 457 -2.00 8.11 6.76
CA PHE A 457 -0.97 7.08 6.80
C PHE A 457 0.11 7.33 5.74
N SER A 458 -0.28 7.31 4.45
CA SER A 458 0.63 7.44 3.30
C SER A 458 1.58 8.65 3.38
N LYS A 459 1.05 9.81 3.78
CA LYS A 459 1.85 11.03 3.83
C LYS A 459 2.84 11.04 4.99
N PHE A 460 2.40 10.57 6.15
CA PHE A 460 3.11 10.71 7.42
C PHE A 460 3.96 9.50 7.82
N LEU A 461 3.74 8.36 7.17
CA LEU A 461 4.51 7.12 7.37
C LEU A 461 5.27 6.79 6.07
N PRO A 462 6.36 7.51 5.76
CA PRO A 462 7.23 7.14 4.66
C PRO A 462 7.78 5.72 4.86
N ALA A 463 8.27 5.12 3.77
CA ALA A 463 8.96 3.83 3.84
C ALA A 463 10.05 3.85 4.93
N ASP A 464 10.25 2.69 5.55
CA ASP A 464 11.18 2.48 6.67
C ASP A 464 10.78 3.17 8.00
N SER A 465 9.60 3.78 8.08
CA SER A 465 9.00 4.13 9.38
C SER A 465 8.77 2.86 10.20
N VAL A 466 9.15 2.87 11.48
CA VAL A 466 9.09 1.69 12.34
C VAL A 466 7.99 1.85 13.36
N ARG A 467 7.12 0.84 13.49
CA ARG A 467 6.08 0.86 14.53
C ARG A 467 6.74 0.79 15.91
N VAL A 468 6.25 1.60 16.85
CA VAL A 468 6.74 1.65 18.23
C VAL A 468 5.64 1.30 19.23
N ALA A 469 6.03 0.95 20.45
CA ALA A 469 5.06 0.58 21.48
C ALA A 469 4.16 1.77 21.87
N LEU A 470 2.87 1.49 21.91
CA LEU A 470 1.80 2.40 22.32
C LEU A 470 0.94 1.69 23.36
N THR A 471 0.75 2.32 24.52
CA THR A 471 -0.09 1.77 25.59
C THR A 471 -1.18 2.76 25.97
N THR A 472 -2.43 2.27 26.02
CA THR A 472 -3.57 3.01 26.55
C THR A 472 -3.70 2.74 28.05
N SER A 473 -3.85 3.78 28.86
CA SER A 473 -3.99 3.61 30.32
C SER A 473 -5.28 2.90 30.70
N SER A 474 -5.28 2.17 31.81
CA SER A 474 -6.45 1.46 32.31
C SER A 474 -7.61 2.39 32.67
N SER A 475 -7.31 3.63 33.06
CA SER A 475 -8.33 4.67 33.30
C SER A 475 -8.96 5.21 32.02
N ALA A 476 -8.25 5.16 30.90
CA ALA A 476 -8.73 5.66 29.61
C ALA A 476 -9.37 4.56 28.74
N SER A 477 -9.04 3.27 28.97
CA SER A 477 -9.44 2.17 28.09
C SER A 477 -10.96 2.06 27.86
N SER A 478 -11.78 2.36 28.87
CA SER A 478 -13.25 2.31 28.72
C SER A 478 -13.78 3.50 27.93
N THR A 479 -13.31 4.71 28.24
CA THR A 479 -13.71 5.95 27.57
C THR A 479 -13.24 5.99 26.12
N LEU A 480 -12.07 5.42 25.83
CA LEU A 480 -11.44 5.41 24.51
C LEU A 480 -11.60 4.07 23.79
N SER A 481 -12.58 3.25 24.18
CA SER A 481 -12.81 1.91 23.61
C SER A 481 -13.14 1.91 22.11
N LYS A 482 -13.53 3.05 21.55
CA LYS A 482 -13.79 3.27 20.12
C LYS A 482 -12.80 4.23 19.46
N VAL A 483 -11.64 4.41 20.10
CA VAL A 483 -10.52 5.14 19.53
C VAL A 483 -9.48 4.12 19.09
N ASP A 484 -9.34 3.94 17.79
CA ASP A 484 -8.30 3.10 17.21
C ASP A 484 -6.99 3.91 17.17
N SER A 485 -5.84 3.30 17.47
CA SER A 485 -4.58 4.03 17.65
C SER A 485 -3.34 3.23 17.23
N VAL A 486 -2.37 3.88 16.59
CA VAL A 486 -1.05 3.31 16.27
C VAL A 486 0.03 4.39 16.27
N ALA A 487 1.26 4.05 16.68
CA ALA A 487 2.39 4.97 16.74
C ALA A 487 3.63 4.45 16.00
N PHE A 488 4.39 5.38 15.41
CA PHE A 488 5.57 5.11 14.59
C PHE A 488 6.71 6.10 14.90
N LEU A 489 7.93 5.65 14.63
CA LEU A 489 9.11 6.48 14.50
C LEU A 489 9.51 6.52 13.02
N THR A 490 9.57 7.71 12.42
CA THR A 490 9.95 7.88 11.01
C THR A 490 11.48 7.86 10.84
N PRO A 491 11.99 7.67 9.60
CA PRO A 491 13.42 7.80 9.31
C PRO A 491 14.00 9.18 9.64
N ASP A 492 13.15 10.22 9.65
CA ASP A 492 13.49 11.59 10.04
C ASP A 492 13.39 11.81 11.57
N GLU A 493 13.37 10.73 12.35
CA GLU A 493 13.33 10.71 13.82
C GLU A 493 12.09 11.39 14.43
N GLN A 494 10.98 11.46 13.68
CA GLN A 494 9.73 12.02 14.15
C GLN A 494 8.83 10.93 14.74
N VAL A 495 8.16 11.25 15.85
CA VAL A 495 7.11 10.39 16.39
C VAL A 495 5.79 10.76 15.74
N VAL A 496 5.16 9.79 15.10
CA VAL A 496 3.85 9.92 14.45
C VAL A 496 2.85 9.05 15.18
N LEU A 497 1.80 9.66 15.73
CA LEU A 497 0.66 8.97 16.35
C LEU A 497 -0.58 9.21 15.50
N ILE A 498 -1.24 8.15 15.08
CA ILE A 498 -2.49 8.21 14.31
C ILE A 498 -3.62 7.67 15.19
N LEU A 499 -4.71 8.43 15.28
CA LEU A 499 -5.87 8.16 16.12
C LEU A 499 -7.14 8.29 15.29
N SER A 500 -8.05 7.31 15.37
CA SER A 500 -9.37 7.37 14.75
C SER A 500 -10.45 7.33 15.83
N ASN A 501 -11.11 8.46 16.08
CA ASN A 501 -12.25 8.54 16.98
C ASN A 501 -13.54 8.20 16.23
N ARG A 502 -14.10 7.02 16.52
CA ARG A 502 -15.38 6.56 15.94
C ARG A 502 -16.59 6.98 16.77
N ASP A 503 -16.40 7.64 17.91
CA ASP A 503 -17.52 8.15 18.71
C ASP A 503 -18.13 9.42 18.14
N SER A 504 -19.42 9.59 18.42
CA SER A 504 -20.16 10.84 18.18
C SER A 504 -19.82 11.96 19.19
N SER A 505 -18.96 11.67 20.17
CA SER A 505 -18.45 12.63 21.16
C SER A 505 -16.97 12.90 20.95
N ALA A 506 -16.55 14.12 21.27
CA ALA A 506 -15.15 14.46 21.35
C ALA A 506 -14.52 13.95 22.65
N HIS A 507 -13.21 13.66 22.62
CA HIS A 507 -12.43 13.20 23.76
C HIS A 507 -11.19 14.08 23.94
N ASP A 508 -11.02 14.68 25.10
CA ASP A 508 -9.76 15.34 25.47
C ASP A 508 -8.79 14.29 25.99
N ILE A 509 -7.65 14.13 25.31
CA ILE A 509 -6.66 13.11 25.64
C ILE A 509 -5.31 13.73 26.02
N THR A 510 -4.58 13.00 26.83
CA THR A 510 -3.19 13.28 27.22
C THR A 510 -2.25 12.25 26.60
N LEU A 511 -1.16 12.72 26.02
CA LEU A 511 -0.11 11.92 25.39
C LEU A 511 1.20 12.09 26.17
N SER A 512 1.95 11.01 26.34
CA SER A 512 3.28 11.03 26.94
C SER A 512 4.29 10.23 26.10
N LEU A 513 5.40 10.84 25.73
CA LEU A 513 6.55 10.18 25.10
C LEU A 513 7.58 9.91 26.20
N SER A 514 7.58 8.67 26.71
CA SER A 514 8.35 8.31 27.91
C SER A 514 9.85 8.48 27.74
N SER A 515 10.38 8.11 26.57
CA SER A 515 11.81 8.19 26.24
C SER A 515 12.31 9.64 26.17
N GLN A 516 11.50 10.56 25.64
CA GLN A 516 11.86 11.96 25.43
C GLN A 516 11.42 12.90 26.56
N LYS A 517 10.63 12.40 27.53
CA LYS A 517 10.04 13.21 28.61
C LYS A 517 9.19 14.36 28.09
N LEU A 518 8.41 14.08 27.06
CA LEU A 518 7.48 15.04 26.47
C LEU A 518 6.05 14.63 26.77
N SER A 519 5.17 15.61 26.95
CA SER A 519 3.73 15.38 27.03
C SER A 519 2.95 16.47 26.30
N THR A 520 1.78 16.11 25.82
CA THR A 520 0.88 17.04 25.15
C THR A 520 -0.58 16.68 25.40
N LYS A 521 -1.48 17.63 25.14
CA LYS A 521 -2.92 17.44 25.19
C LYS A 521 -3.52 17.73 23.84
N VAL A 522 -4.43 16.87 23.40
CA VAL A 522 -5.11 16.99 22.12
C VAL A 522 -6.59 16.68 22.34
N THR A 523 -7.46 17.47 21.73
CA THR A 523 -8.88 17.13 21.61
C THR A 523 -9.05 16.28 20.36
N LEU A 524 -9.58 15.07 20.51
CA LEU A 524 -10.06 14.24 19.42
C LEU A 524 -11.51 14.60 19.15
N ASP A 525 -11.79 15.28 18.04
CA ASP A 525 -13.16 15.65 17.67
C ASP A 525 -14.02 14.40 17.44
N ALA A 526 -15.33 14.54 17.61
CA ALA A 526 -16.28 13.48 17.28
C ALA A 526 -16.12 13.07 15.81
N LEU A 527 -16.15 11.77 15.55
CA LEU A 527 -16.08 11.22 14.20
C LEU A 527 -14.92 11.85 13.41
N SER A 528 -13.69 11.60 13.86
CA SER A 528 -12.49 12.20 13.29
C SER A 528 -11.30 11.24 13.24
N ILE A 529 -10.36 11.51 12.33
CA ILE A 529 -9.05 10.89 12.23
C ILE A 529 -8.03 12.01 12.46
N LYS A 530 -7.05 11.78 13.34
CA LYS A 530 -5.99 12.73 13.61
C LYS A 530 -4.62 12.07 13.50
N THR A 531 -3.71 12.76 12.80
CA THR A 531 -2.29 12.43 12.82
C THR A 531 -1.56 13.49 13.62
N ILE A 532 -0.82 13.06 14.63
CA ILE A 532 -0.05 13.91 15.52
C ILE A 532 1.41 13.64 15.24
N VAL A 533 2.14 14.69 14.85
CA VAL A 533 3.57 14.63 14.52
C VAL A 533 4.35 15.41 15.57
N ILE A 534 5.26 14.74 16.26
CA ILE A 534 6.14 15.34 17.27
C ILE A 534 7.57 15.22 16.75
N GLY A 535 8.20 16.37 16.50
CA GLY A 535 9.61 16.43 16.09
C GLY A 535 10.56 16.08 17.22
N GLU A 536 11.85 15.91 16.89
CA GLU A 536 12.88 15.62 17.87
C GLU A 536 12.94 16.74 18.93
N GLY A 537 12.63 16.40 20.18
CA GLY A 537 12.98 17.24 21.31
C GLY A 537 14.50 17.27 21.38
N SER A 538 15.12 18.42 21.09
CA SER A 538 16.58 18.62 21.10
C SER A 538 17.21 18.09 22.41
N GLY A 539 17.60 16.82 22.40
CA GLY A 539 18.23 16.13 23.50
C GLY A 539 19.72 16.39 23.46
N ASN A 540 20.15 17.51 24.04
CA ASN A 540 21.57 17.82 24.28
C ASN A 540 22.45 17.86 23.01
N SER A 541 22.30 18.92 22.22
CA SER A 541 23.43 19.42 21.43
C SER A 541 24.52 19.91 22.39
N SER A 542 25.37 18.99 22.85
CA SER A 542 26.64 19.37 23.44
C SER A 542 27.44 20.09 22.35
N SER A 543 27.47 21.41 22.47
CA SER A 543 28.27 22.32 21.67
C SER A 543 29.76 21.98 21.86
N SER A 544 30.25 21.01 21.11
CA SER A 544 31.67 20.87 20.87
C SER A 544 32.07 21.92 19.84
N SER A 545 32.44 23.07 20.37
CA SER A 545 33.18 24.10 19.63
C SER A 545 34.50 23.51 19.12
N VAL A 546 34.49 22.98 17.90
CA VAL A 546 35.73 22.63 17.21
C VAL A 546 36.39 23.92 16.75
N SER A 547 37.28 24.42 17.61
CA SER A 547 38.27 25.42 17.24
C SER A 547 39.20 24.83 16.19
N SER A 548 39.27 25.49 15.05
CA SER A 548 40.23 25.19 13.98
C SER A 548 41.64 25.49 14.48
N SER A 549 42.48 24.45 14.57
CA SER A 549 43.92 24.63 14.59
C SER A 549 44.57 23.70 13.57
N SER A 550 45.18 24.35 12.59
CA SER A 550 46.00 23.78 11.54
C SER A 550 47.31 23.23 12.12
N SER A 551 47.62 21.97 11.86
CA SER A 551 49.01 21.54 11.65
C SER A 551 49.04 20.30 10.78
N GLY A 552 49.78 20.39 9.68
CA GLY A 552 49.97 19.30 8.73
C GLY A 552 51.04 18.32 9.18
N SER A 553 50.94 17.08 8.71
CA SER A 553 52.06 16.17 8.53
C SER A 553 51.61 14.96 7.72
N THR A 554 52.04 14.92 6.46
CA THR A 554 52.10 13.75 5.58
C THR A 554 52.88 12.60 6.21
N SER A 555 52.38 11.36 6.08
CA SER A 555 53.20 10.14 5.97
C SER A 555 52.40 8.97 5.39
N THR A 556 52.77 8.55 4.19
CA THR A 556 52.42 7.31 3.50
C THR A 556 53.02 6.08 4.18
N VAL A 557 52.25 4.99 4.36
CA VAL A 557 52.76 3.60 4.31
C VAL A 557 51.68 2.66 3.75
N THR A 558 52.09 1.89 2.75
CA THR A 558 51.39 0.81 2.04
C THR A 558 51.62 -0.52 2.76
N VAL A 559 50.60 -1.38 2.96
CA VAL A 559 50.78 -2.86 3.04
C VAL A 559 49.54 -3.62 2.49
N THR A 560 49.90 -4.64 1.71
CA THR A 560 49.24 -5.63 0.83
C THR A 560 48.22 -6.59 1.50
N PRO A 561 47.28 -7.21 0.74
CA PRO A 561 46.31 -8.18 1.26
C PRO A 561 46.87 -9.61 1.42
N SER A 562 46.38 -10.33 2.43
CA SER A 562 46.67 -11.76 2.64
C SER A 562 45.48 -12.64 2.23
N THR A 563 45.71 -13.43 1.19
CA THR A 563 44.94 -14.62 0.78
C THR A 563 45.08 -15.77 1.78
N THR A 564 43.98 -16.49 2.05
CA THR A 564 44.06 -17.86 2.58
C THR A 564 43.12 -18.77 1.81
N THR A 565 43.73 -19.78 1.20
CA THR A 565 43.13 -20.87 0.42
C THR A 565 42.79 -22.02 1.37
N ALA A 566 41.65 -22.67 1.19
CA ALA A 566 41.39 -24.01 1.73
C ALA A 566 40.62 -24.84 0.71
N THR A 567 41.19 -25.99 0.36
CA THR A 567 40.61 -27.05 -0.48
C THR A 567 40.43 -28.32 0.39
N PRO A 568 39.60 -29.28 -0.05
CA PRO A 568 38.78 -30.12 0.83
C PRO A 568 39.42 -31.48 1.16
N GLU A 569 38.96 -32.08 2.26
CA GLU A 569 39.18 -33.49 2.56
C GLU A 569 37.89 -34.31 2.37
N THR A 570 38.06 -35.37 1.59
CA THR A 570 37.15 -36.49 1.35
C THR A 570 37.17 -37.51 2.49
N SER A 571 36.02 -38.08 2.84
CA SER A 571 35.96 -39.45 3.39
C SER A 571 34.70 -40.19 2.92
N THR A 572 34.92 -41.36 2.34
CA THR A 572 33.96 -42.34 1.82
C THR A 572 33.56 -43.41 2.84
N ALA A 573 32.45 -44.11 2.51
CA ALA A 573 32.00 -45.46 2.93
C ALA A 573 31.10 -45.52 4.19
N ALA A 574 30.02 -46.33 4.27
CA ALA A 574 29.40 -47.30 3.37
C ALA A 574 27.96 -47.64 3.84
N SER A 575 27.27 -48.37 2.96
CA SER A 575 25.93 -48.99 3.02
C SER A 575 25.51 -49.71 4.31
N SER A 576 24.18 -49.70 4.54
CA SER A 576 23.43 -50.95 4.75
C SER A 576 21.92 -50.73 4.51
N ALA A 577 21.35 -51.58 3.66
CA ALA A 577 19.92 -51.71 3.40
C ALA A 577 19.28 -52.70 4.38
N THR A 578 18.01 -52.46 4.74
CA THR A 578 17.09 -53.54 5.15
C THR A 578 15.64 -53.17 4.83
N GLU A 579 14.93 -54.15 4.30
CA GLU A 579 13.57 -54.16 3.78
C GLU A 579 12.44 -54.12 4.84
N THR A 580 11.27 -53.66 4.38
CA THR A 580 9.89 -54.12 4.67
C THR A 580 9.32 -54.09 6.10
N ALA A 581 8.23 -53.34 6.28
CA ALA A 581 6.89 -53.91 6.51
C ALA A 581 5.81 -52.80 6.66
N GLU A 582 4.77 -52.90 5.83
CA GLU A 582 3.41 -52.38 6.07
C GLU A 582 2.80 -53.08 7.31
N PRO A 583 1.81 -52.50 8.04
CA PRO A 583 0.44 -52.55 7.54
C PRO A 583 -0.55 -51.44 8.00
N THR A 584 -1.59 -51.25 7.17
CA THR A 584 -3.02 -51.02 7.48
C THR A 584 -3.48 -49.79 8.28
N THR A 585 -4.34 -49.02 7.60
CA THR A 585 -5.39 -48.10 8.08
C THR A 585 -6.34 -48.74 9.11
N PRO A 586 -7.03 -47.89 9.91
CA PRO A 586 -8.48 -47.81 9.70
C PRO A 586 -9.06 -46.39 9.73
N ASP A 587 -10.16 -46.26 9.00
CA ASP A 587 -11.15 -45.18 9.00
C ASP A 587 -11.59 -44.73 10.40
N ASN A 588 -11.87 -43.43 10.55
CA ASN A 588 -13.18 -42.96 11.00
C ASN A 588 -13.34 -41.42 10.93
N ASN A 589 -14.47 -41.02 10.31
CA ASN A 589 -15.37 -39.90 10.62
C ASN A 589 -14.98 -39.03 11.84
N SER A 590 -15.18 -37.71 11.84
CA SER A 590 -16.51 -37.07 11.87
C SER A 590 -16.38 -35.54 11.84
N CYS A 591 -17.33 -34.90 11.16
CA CYS A 591 -17.90 -33.54 11.32
C CYS A 591 -17.00 -32.34 11.63
#